data_AF-A0A0D2ZRK8-F1
#
_entry.id   AF-A0A0D2ZRK8-F1
#
_cell.length_a   1.000
_cell.length_b   1.000
_cell.length_c   1.000
_cell.angle_alpha   90.00
_cell.angle_beta   90.00
_cell.angle_gamma   90.00
#
_symmetry.space_group_name_H-M   'P 1'
#
loop_
_entity.id
_entity.type
_entity.pdbx_description
1 polymer ?
#
loop_
_entity_poly.entity_id
_entity_poly.type
_entity_poly.pdbx_seq_one_letter_code
_entity_poly.pdbx_strand_id
1 'polypeptide(L)'
;PSSRSRSIPLSPPPPSLPDRSSEETYSCCIRSRITMATQAASFSGNLKKAVAGIKRINLDGLRWRVFDAKGQVLGRLASQISTVLQAKDKPTYCPNRDDGDICIVLNAKDIGITGRKLTDKFYRWHTGYVGHLKERSLKDQMAKDPTEVIRKAVWRMLPTNNLRDDRDRKLRIFEGSEHPFGDKPLEPFVMPPRTVREMRPRARRAMIRAQKKAEQAENGGAEVKKGKKRAPSQV
;
A
#
# COMPACT_ATOMS: atom_id res chain seq x y z
N PRO A 1 38.39 -48.64 -14.14
CA PRO A 1 37.07 -49.28 -13.95
C PRO A 1 36.46 -48.95 -12.58
N SER A 2 35.63 -47.91 -12.51
CA SER A 2 34.60 -47.73 -11.46
C SER A 2 33.80 -46.44 -11.71
N SER A 3 32.89 -46.49 -12.67
CA SER A 3 31.83 -45.50 -12.86
C SER A 3 30.80 -45.63 -11.73
N ARG A 4 30.85 -44.76 -10.72
CA ARG A 4 29.77 -44.62 -9.73
C ARG A 4 28.67 -43.71 -10.29
N SER A 5 27.69 -44.31 -10.94
CA SER A 5 26.39 -43.70 -11.23
C SER A 5 25.64 -43.47 -9.91
N ARG A 6 25.46 -42.20 -9.52
CA ARG A 6 24.54 -41.83 -8.43
C ARG A 6 23.13 -41.75 -9.00
N SER A 7 22.33 -42.77 -8.74
CA SER A 7 20.89 -42.80 -8.96
C SER A 7 20.20 -41.76 -8.07
N ILE A 8 19.51 -40.81 -8.71
CA ILE A 8 18.66 -39.81 -8.05
C ILE A 8 17.31 -40.51 -7.71
N PRO A 9 16.83 -40.50 -6.47
CA PRO A 9 15.52 -41.08 -6.17
C PRO A 9 14.39 -40.18 -6.70
N LEU A 10 13.52 -40.77 -7.52
CA LEU A 10 12.30 -40.17 -8.05
C LEU A 10 11.35 -39.81 -6.89
N SER A 11 10.93 -38.55 -6.83
CA SER A 11 9.87 -38.07 -5.95
C SER A 11 8.51 -38.70 -6.31
N PRO A 12 7.66 -39.10 -5.33
CA PRO A 12 6.35 -39.66 -5.63
C PRO A 12 5.37 -38.58 -6.14
N PRO A 13 4.42 -38.95 -7.04
CA PRO A 13 3.40 -38.02 -7.53
C PRO A 13 2.34 -37.71 -6.45
N PRO A 14 1.69 -36.53 -6.51
CA PRO A 14 0.64 -36.14 -5.56
C PRO A 14 -0.65 -36.94 -5.76
N PRO A 15 -1.45 -37.16 -4.70
CA PRO A 15 -2.71 -37.88 -4.78
C PRO A 15 -3.79 -37.09 -5.54
N SER A 16 -4.56 -37.79 -6.36
CA SER A 16 -5.72 -37.31 -7.10
C SER A 16 -6.90 -36.98 -6.18
N LEU A 17 -7.58 -35.87 -6.47
CA LEU A 17 -8.85 -35.49 -5.86
C LEU A 17 -9.98 -36.40 -6.38
N PRO A 18 -10.96 -36.78 -5.55
CA PRO A 18 -12.09 -37.58 -6.00
C PRO A 18 -13.10 -36.75 -6.82
N ASP A 19 -13.52 -37.34 -7.93
CA ASP A 19 -14.66 -36.92 -8.76
C ASP A 19 -15.94 -36.82 -7.93
N ARG A 20 -16.61 -35.68 -8.02
CA ARG A 20 -17.88 -35.42 -7.35
C ARG A 20 -19.00 -35.44 -8.39
N SER A 21 -19.51 -36.64 -8.65
CA SER A 21 -20.74 -36.87 -9.41
C SER A 21 -21.59 -37.94 -8.74
N SER A 22 -22.89 -37.63 -8.65
CA SER A 22 -24.04 -38.47 -8.31
C SER A 22 -24.19 -39.00 -6.88
N GLU A 23 -25.28 -38.54 -6.25
CA GLU A 23 -26.18 -39.15 -5.24
C GLU A 23 -26.50 -38.10 -4.16
N GLU A 24 -27.70 -37.81 -3.68
CA GLU A 24 -29.10 -38.19 -3.93
C GLU A 24 -29.91 -37.13 -3.14
N THR A 25 -30.89 -36.47 -3.74
CA THR A 25 -32.33 -36.71 -3.51
C THR A 25 -32.71 -37.07 -2.07
N TYR A 26 -32.95 -36.11 -1.16
CA TYR A 26 -33.95 -36.28 -0.10
C TYR A 26 -34.62 -34.95 0.31
N SER A 27 -35.92 -35.09 0.48
CA SER A 27 -36.95 -34.10 0.77
C SER A 27 -36.92 -33.62 2.22
N CYS A 28 -37.27 -32.34 2.40
CA CYS A 28 -38.34 -31.87 3.29
C CYS A 28 -37.93 -30.77 4.28
N CYS A 29 -38.61 -29.63 4.10
CA CYS A 29 -39.06 -28.63 5.06
C CYS A 29 -38.28 -28.47 6.38
N ILE A 30 -37.71 -27.28 6.58
CA ILE A 30 -38.14 -26.30 7.61
C ILE A 30 -37.31 -25.01 7.44
N ARG A 31 -38.03 -23.89 7.33
CA ARG A 31 -37.64 -22.51 7.68
C ARG A 31 -36.15 -22.17 7.67
N SER A 32 -35.71 -21.54 6.59
CA SER A 32 -35.20 -20.16 6.61
C SER A 32 -34.64 -19.82 5.23
N ARG A 33 -35.51 -19.31 4.34
CA ARG A 33 -35.04 -18.51 3.21
C ARG A 33 -34.41 -17.24 3.79
N ILE A 34 -33.13 -17.31 4.15
CA ILE A 34 -32.28 -16.13 4.12
C ILE A 34 -31.93 -15.98 2.65
N THR A 35 -32.83 -15.32 1.92
CA THR A 35 -32.48 -14.65 0.68
C THR A 35 -31.31 -13.75 1.04
N MET A 36 -30.11 -14.15 0.65
CA MET A 36 -28.98 -13.24 0.51
C MET A 36 -29.46 -12.17 -0.47
N ALA A 37 -30.02 -11.10 0.09
CA ALA A 37 -30.20 -9.86 -0.60
C ALA A 37 -28.81 -9.51 -1.11
N THR A 38 -28.60 -9.68 -2.41
CA THR A 38 -27.52 -9.02 -3.14
C THR A 38 -27.71 -7.54 -2.83
N GLN A 39 -27.00 -7.06 -1.82
CA GLN A 39 -27.07 -5.68 -1.41
C GLN A 39 -26.51 -4.88 -2.58
N ALA A 40 -27.40 -4.40 -3.43
CA ALA A 40 -27.15 -3.20 -4.21
C ALA A 40 -27.01 -2.08 -3.17
N ALA A 41 -25.82 -1.98 -2.59
CA ALA A 41 -25.45 -0.90 -1.70
C ALA A 41 -25.78 0.40 -2.44
N SER A 42 -26.64 1.21 -1.87
CA SER A 42 -27.06 2.49 -2.42
C SER A 42 -25.82 3.38 -2.57
N PHE A 43 -25.27 3.41 -3.79
CA PHE A 43 -24.01 4.09 -4.10
C PHE A 43 -24.13 5.59 -3.84
N SER A 44 -23.45 6.08 -2.81
CA SER A 44 -23.31 7.51 -2.51
C SER A 44 -22.68 8.25 -3.71
N GLY A 45 -23.01 9.54 -3.86
CA GLY A 45 -22.69 10.33 -5.06
C GLY A 45 -21.21 10.35 -5.47
N ASN A 46 -20.27 10.13 -4.55
CA ASN A 46 -18.83 10.05 -4.83
C ASN A 46 -18.44 8.86 -5.72
N LEU A 47 -19.20 7.77 -5.69
CA LEU A 47 -18.93 6.58 -6.49
C LEU A 47 -19.21 6.83 -7.98
N LYS A 48 -20.15 7.72 -8.32
CA LYS A 48 -20.42 8.12 -9.72
C LYS A 48 -19.21 8.81 -10.37
N LYS A 49 -18.50 9.68 -9.64
CA LYS A 49 -17.28 10.36 -10.13
C LYS A 49 -16.13 9.38 -10.36
N ALA A 50 -16.03 8.34 -9.54
CA ALA A 50 -15.04 7.28 -9.71
C ALA A 50 -15.39 6.35 -10.88
N VAL A 51 -16.65 5.98 -11.07
CA VAL A 51 -17.09 5.10 -12.16
C VAL A 51 -17.17 5.82 -13.51
N ALA A 52 -17.34 7.15 -13.51
CA ALA A 52 -17.36 7.95 -14.73
C ALA A 52 -16.02 7.86 -15.49
N GLY A 53 -16.07 7.33 -16.72
CA GLY A 53 -14.96 7.34 -17.67
C GLY A 53 -14.56 5.99 -18.27
N ILE A 54 -14.99 4.87 -17.67
CA ILE A 54 -14.59 3.50 -18.09
C ILE A 54 -15.05 3.19 -19.52
N LYS A 55 -16.22 3.70 -19.91
CA LYS A 55 -16.87 3.37 -21.18
C LYS A 55 -16.11 3.83 -22.44
N ARG A 56 -15.06 4.65 -22.30
CA ARG A 56 -14.30 5.21 -23.44
C ARG A 56 -13.02 4.44 -23.78
N ILE A 57 -12.69 3.36 -23.08
CA ILE A 57 -11.38 2.67 -23.20
C ILE A 57 -11.62 1.20 -23.57
N ASN A 58 -10.71 0.63 -24.35
CA ASN A 58 -10.63 -0.81 -24.60
C ASN A 58 -10.17 -1.50 -23.32
N LEU A 59 -11.07 -2.24 -22.68
CA LEU A 59 -10.85 -2.93 -21.40
C LEU A 59 -10.39 -4.38 -21.57
N ASP A 60 -10.33 -4.86 -22.81
CA ASP A 60 -10.18 -6.27 -23.11
C ASP A 60 -8.75 -6.75 -22.82
N GLY A 61 -8.63 -7.81 -22.02
CA GLY A 61 -7.35 -8.43 -21.67
C GLY A 61 -6.52 -7.71 -20.60
N LEU A 62 -7.02 -6.63 -19.99
CA LEU A 62 -6.32 -5.92 -18.91
C LEU A 62 -6.60 -6.55 -17.54
N ARG A 63 -5.58 -6.60 -16.68
CA ARG A 63 -5.72 -7.07 -15.29
C ARG A 63 -6.22 -5.93 -14.41
N TRP A 64 -6.96 -6.31 -13.37
CA TRP A 64 -7.53 -5.39 -12.39
C TRP A 64 -6.77 -5.55 -11.09
N ARG A 65 -6.06 -4.51 -10.68
CA ARG A 65 -5.21 -4.52 -9.48
C ARG A 65 -5.79 -3.60 -8.42
N VAL A 66 -5.90 -4.12 -7.20
CA VAL A 66 -6.42 -3.37 -6.04
C VAL A 66 -5.28 -2.95 -5.12
N PHE A 67 -5.25 -1.68 -4.78
CA PHE A 67 -4.29 -1.07 -3.88
C PHE A 67 -5.01 -0.54 -2.64
N ASP A 68 -4.66 -1.05 -1.47
CA ASP A 68 -5.11 -0.46 -0.21
C ASP A 68 -4.17 0.68 0.19
N ALA A 69 -4.71 1.89 0.33
CA ALA A 69 -3.95 3.07 0.75
C ALA A 69 -3.81 3.21 2.27
N LYS A 70 -4.50 2.37 3.06
CA LYS A 70 -4.53 2.48 4.52
C LYS A 70 -3.13 2.41 5.13
N GLY A 71 -2.72 3.47 5.83
CA GLY A 71 -1.41 3.57 6.48
C GLY A 71 -0.21 3.66 5.53
N GLN A 72 -0.44 3.72 4.20
CA GLN A 72 0.62 3.81 3.21
C GLN A 72 1.05 5.25 2.98
N VAL A 73 2.35 5.46 2.72
CA VAL A 73 2.87 6.80 2.47
C VAL A 73 2.51 7.26 1.05
N LEU A 74 1.86 8.42 0.93
CA LEU A 74 1.35 8.98 -0.34
C LEU A 74 2.31 8.83 -1.53
N GLY A 75 3.56 9.28 -1.39
CA GLY A 75 4.53 9.26 -2.49
C GLY A 75 4.97 7.86 -2.89
N ARG A 76 5.07 6.92 -1.94
CA ARG A 76 5.48 5.54 -2.21
C ARG A 76 4.37 4.79 -2.93
N LEU A 77 3.14 4.96 -2.44
CA LEU A 77 1.94 4.42 -3.08
C LEU A 77 1.83 4.95 -4.52
N ALA A 78 1.96 6.27 -4.72
CA ALA A 78 1.86 6.87 -6.05
C ALA A 78 2.93 6.37 -7.03
N SER A 79 4.14 6.08 -6.56
CA SER A 79 5.22 5.53 -7.40
C SER A 79 4.93 4.09 -7.86
N GLN A 80 4.30 3.26 -7.03
CA GLN A 80 3.95 1.89 -7.41
C GLN A 80 2.73 1.88 -8.32
N ILE A 81 1.78 2.79 -8.09
CA ILE A 81 0.65 2.97 -9.00
C ILE A 81 1.14 3.39 -10.38
N SER A 82 2.10 4.34 -10.46
CA SER A 82 2.57 4.83 -11.75
C SER A 82 3.37 3.80 -12.55
N THR A 83 4.08 2.85 -11.90
CA THR A 83 4.77 1.76 -12.60
C THR A 83 3.79 0.78 -13.21
N VAL A 84 2.74 0.44 -12.47
CA VAL A 84 1.68 -0.50 -12.90
C VAL A 84 0.80 0.10 -13.99
N LEU A 85 0.44 1.38 -13.87
CA LEU A 85 -0.27 2.11 -14.94
C LEU A 85 0.55 2.23 -16.23
N GLN A 86 1.89 2.18 -16.14
CA GLN A 86 2.76 2.18 -17.31
C GLN A 86 3.03 0.76 -17.86
N ALA A 87 2.52 -0.29 -17.21
CA ALA A 87 2.84 -1.69 -17.50
C ALA A 87 4.32 -2.07 -17.35
N LYS A 88 5.12 -1.28 -16.61
CA LYS A 88 6.56 -1.56 -16.43
C LYS A 88 6.85 -2.82 -15.62
N ASP A 89 5.83 -3.34 -14.93
CA ASP A 89 5.86 -4.61 -14.22
C ASP A 89 5.76 -5.82 -15.17
N LYS A 90 5.25 -5.64 -16.39
CA LYS A 90 5.11 -6.71 -17.38
C LYS A 90 6.33 -6.79 -18.28
N PRO A 91 6.79 -7.99 -18.65
CA PRO A 91 7.92 -8.15 -19.58
C PRO A 91 7.59 -7.66 -21.00
N THR A 92 6.31 -7.61 -21.37
CA THR A 92 5.80 -7.11 -22.66
C THR A 92 5.78 -5.58 -22.75
N TYR A 93 6.49 -4.87 -21.86
CA TYR A 93 6.47 -3.41 -21.84
C TYR A 93 7.07 -2.81 -23.12
N CYS A 94 6.24 -2.08 -23.86
CA CYS A 94 6.66 -1.24 -24.99
C CYS A 94 6.31 0.23 -24.69
N PRO A 95 7.26 1.18 -24.78
CA PRO A 95 7.04 2.57 -24.35
C PRO A 95 6.05 3.35 -25.22
N ASN A 96 5.84 2.91 -26.47
CA ASN A 96 4.93 3.52 -27.44
C ASN A 96 3.47 3.07 -27.29
N ARG A 97 3.22 1.97 -26.58
CA ARG A 97 1.90 1.37 -26.40
C ARG A 97 1.42 1.52 -24.96
N ASP A 98 0.11 1.54 -24.76
CA ASP A 98 -0.50 1.62 -23.44
C ASP A 98 -1.16 0.30 -23.01
N ASP A 99 -0.34 -0.64 -22.55
CA ASP A 99 -0.79 -1.95 -22.03
C ASP A 99 -0.89 -1.97 -20.49
N GLY A 100 -1.00 -0.77 -19.88
CA GLY A 100 -1.13 -0.56 -18.44
C GLY A 100 -2.38 -1.24 -17.87
N ASP A 101 -2.24 -1.84 -16.70
CA ASP A 101 -3.34 -2.45 -15.95
C ASP A 101 -4.26 -1.39 -15.33
N ILE A 102 -5.46 -1.81 -14.95
CA ILE A 102 -6.40 -0.95 -14.21
C ILE A 102 -6.07 -1.00 -12.73
N CYS A 103 -5.82 0.18 -12.16
CA CYS A 103 -5.50 0.33 -10.74
C CYS A 103 -6.72 0.88 -10.01
N ILE A 104 -7.19 0.15 -9.01
CA ILE A 104 -8.22 0.59 -8.07
C ILE A 104 -7.56 0.88 -6.74
N VAL A 105 -7.66 2.11 -6.25
CA VAL A 105 -7.15 2.52 -4.93
C VAL A 105 -8.32 2.62 -3.96
N LEU A 106 -8.20 1.98 -2.80
CA LEU A 106 -9.18 2.02 -1.72
C LEU A 106 -8.66 2.82 -0.52
N ASN A 107 -9.57 3.26 0.35
CA ASN A 107 -9.26 3.93 1.62
C ASN A 107 -8.39 5.19 1.47
N ALA A 108 -8.70 6.05 0.49
CA ALA A 108 -7.92 7.28 0.27
C ALA A 108 -7.91 8.24 1.47
N LYS A 109 -8.88 8.15 2.38
CA LYS A 109 -8.95 8.96 3.62
C LYS A 109 -7.82 8.63 4.60
N ASP A 110 -7.44 7.36 4.69
CA ASP A 110 -6.51 6.85 5.70
C ASP A 110 -5.05 6.87 5.24
N ILE A 111 -4.73 7.76 4.30
CA ILE A 111 -3.40 7.81 3.71
C ILE A 111 -2.38 8.44 4.66
N GLY A 112 -1.21 7.82 4.75
CA GLY A 112 -0.11 8.27 5.59
C GLY A 112 0.62 9.46 4.98
N ILE A 113 0.66 10.58 5.71
CA ILE A 113 1.49 11.75 5.37
C ILE A 113 2.48 11.97 6.52
N THR A 114 3.77 11.94 6.19
CA THR A 114 4.85 12.03 7.18
C THR A 114 5.15 13.48 7.57
N GLY A 115 5.37 13.76 8.85
CA GLY A 115 5.84 15.05 9.35
C GLY A 115 4.76 16.14 9.35
N ARG A 116 5.16 17.41 9.22
CA ARG A 116 4.26 18.58 9.24
C ARG A 116 3.67 18.95 7.86
N LYS A 117 3.79 18.06 6.88
CA LYS A 117 3.39 18.32 5.48
C LYS A 117 1.89 18.56 5.30
N LEU A 118 1.05 18.17 6.27
CA LEU A 118 -0.38 18.43 6.24
C LEU A 118 -0.71 19.93 6.21
N THR A 119 0.05 20.72 6.96
CA THR A 119 -0.11 22.18 7.02
C THR A 119 0.81 22.89 6.04
N ASP A 120 2.03 22.41 5.88
CA ASP A 120 3.08 23.15 5.18
C ASP A 120 3.00 23.00 3.65
N LYS A 121 2.35 21.94 3.16
CA LYS A 121 2.24 21.68 1.72
C LYS A 121 0.98 22.35 1.17
N PHE A 122 1.18 23.19 0.17
CA PHE A 122 0.09 23.88 -0.51
C PHE A 122 0.00 23.48 -1.98
N TYR A 123 -1.23 23.28 -2.45
CA TYR A 123 -1.57 23.17 -3.86
C TYR A 123 -1.83 24.57 -4.41
N ARG A 124 -1.07 24.96 -5.43
CA ARG A 124 -1.21 26.24 -6.11
C ARG A 124 -1.65 26.03 -7.55
N TRP A 125 -2.55 26.89 -8.02
CA TRP A 125 -2.95 26.97 -9.42
C TRP A 125 -3.35 28.42 -9.75
N HIS A 126 -3.14 28.81 -11.00
CA HIS A 126 -3.48 30.14 -11.49
C HIS A 126 -4.64 30.02 -12.48
N THR A 127 -5.56 30.99 -12.48
CA THR A 127 -6.72 30.98 -13.39
C THR A 127 -6.47 31.70 -14.72
N GLY A 128 -5.37 32.44 -14.84
CA GLY A 128 -4.99 33.20 -16.06
C GLY A 128 -5.11 34.72 -15.89
N TYR A 129 -5.96 35.19 -14.98
CA TYR A 129 -6.12 36.61 -14.65
C TYR A 129 -5.03 37.11 -13.69
N VAL A 130 -4.54 38.34 -13.89
CA VAL A 130 -3.53 38.98 -13.02
C VAL A 130 -3.99 38.96 -11.55
N GLY A 131 -3.12 38.56 -10.63
CA GLY A 131 -3.39 38.51 -9.19
C GLY A 131 -4.19 37.29 -8.70
N HIS A 132 -4.63 36.38 -9.58
CA HIS A 132 -5.49 35.25 -9.19
C HIS A 132 -4.73 33.95 -8.93
N LEU A 133 -3.69 34.02 -8.09
CA LEU A 133 -3.01 32.83 -7.58
C LEU A 133 -3.86 32.21 -6.47
N LYS A 134 -4.44 31.03 -6.74
CA LYS A 134 -5.22 30.29 -5.76
C LYS A 134 -4.33 29.27 -5.07
N GLU A 135 -4.45 29.23 -3.75
CA GLU A 135 -3.70 28.35 -2.89
C GLU A 135 -4.64 27.57 -1.98
N ARG A 136 -4.34 26.30 -1.74
CA ARG A 136 -5.07 25.46 -0.78
C ARG A 136 -4.10 24.56 -0.04
N SER A 137 -4.22 24.48 1.28
CA SER A 137 -3.39 23.57 2.08
C SER A 137 -3.74 22.10 1.80
N LEU A 138 -2.81 21.19 2.08
CA LEU A 138 -3.05 19.76 1.96
C LEU A 138 -4.16 19.31 2.92
N LYS A 139 -4.22 19.87 4.13
CA LYS A 139 -5.27 19.62 5.11
C LYS A 139 -6.65 19.95 4.54
N ASP A 140 -6.82 21.13 3.96
CA ASP A 140 -8.11 21.55 3.38
C ASP A 140 -8.46 20.70 2.15
N GLN A 141 -7.45 20.32 1.36
CA GLN A 141 -7.66 19.45 0.21
C GLN A 141 -8.11 18.04 0.62
N MET A 142 -7.57 17.48 1.72
CA MET A 142 -8.00 16.19 2.25
C MET A 142 -9.41 16.23 2.83
N ALA A 143 -9.78 17.34 3.48
CA ALA A 143 -11.14 17.53 4.00
C ALA A 143 -12.18 17.65 2.87
N LYS A 144 -11.80 18.31 1.76
CA LYS A 144 -12.70 18.48 0.61
C LYS A 144 -12.79 17.23 -0.27
N ASP A 145 -11.66 16.77 -0.78
CA ASP A 145 -11.57 15.67 -1.75
C ASP A 145 -10.23 14.91 -1.58
N PRO A 146 -10.18 13.86 -0.75
CA PRO A 146 -8.96 13.09 -0.52
C PRO A 146 -8.50 12.35 -1.79
N THR A 147 -9.44 11.95 -2.65
CA THR A 147 -9.18 11.31 -3.94
C THR A 147 -8.30 12.15 -4.86
N GLU A 148 -8.50 13.47 -4.87
CA GLU A 148 -7.78 14.40 -5.74
C GLU A 148 -6.29 14.52 -5.33
N VAL A 149 -5.98 14.34 -4.04
CA VAL A 149 -4.60 14.34 -3.52
C VAL A 149 -3.78 13.23 -4.17
N ILE A 150 -4.35 12.02 -4.22
CA ILE A 150 -3.72 10.83 -4.80
C ILE A 150 -3.66 10.98 -6.33
N ARG A 151 -4.77 11.38 -6.97
CA ARG A 151 -4.83 11.57 -8.42
C ARG A 151 -3.76 12.55 -8.90
N LYS A 152 -3.66 13.73 -8.28
CA LYS A 152 -2.63 14.72 -8.63
C LYS A 152 -1.20 14.22 -8.38
N ALA A 153 -1.00 13.41 -7.35
CA ALA A 153 0.30 12.82 -7.08
C ALA A 153 0.72 11.83 -8.17
N VAL A 154 -0.18 10.91 -8.56
CA VAL A 154 0.08 9.93 -9.63
C VAL A 154 0.22 10.61 -10.99
N TRP A 155 -0.65 11.57 -11.30
CA TRP A 155 -0.57 12.36 -12.54
C TRP A 155 0.80 13.00 -12.75
N ARG A 156 1.36 13.57 -11.68
CA ARG A 156 2.70 14.18 -11.71
C ARG A 156 3.85 13.17 -11.76
N MET A 157 3.60 11.88 -11.50
CA MET A 157 4.58 10.80 -11.61
C MET A 157 4.55 10.11 -12.98
N LEU A 158 3.49 10.29 -13.76
CA LEU A 158 3.40 9.79 -15.13
C LEU A 158 4.26 10.65 -16.08
N PRO A 159 4.82 10.05 -17.14
CA PRO A 159 5.57 10.80 -18.15
C PRO A 159 4.68 11.84 -18.81
N THR A 160 5.24 13.01 -19.11
CA THR A 160 4.51 14.10 -19.77
C THR A 160 4.41 13.82 -21.27
N ASN A 161 3.37 13.12 -21.68
CA ASN A 161 3.04 12.84 -23.07
C ASN A 161 1.52 12.79 -23.26
N ASN A 162 1.06 12.61 -24.51
CA ASN A 162 -0.37 12.52 -24.82
C ASN A 162 -1.03 11.26 -24.20
N LEU A 163 -0.27 10.18 -24.03
CA LEU A 163 -0.73 8.94 -23.38
C LEU A 163 -0.96 9.09 -21.87
N ARG A 164 -0.48 10.18 -21.25
CA ARG A 164 -0.62 10.42 -19.82
C ARG A 164 -2.09 10.45 -19.41
N ASP A 165 -2.90 11.14 -20.20
CA ASP A 165 -4.32 11.33 -19.95
C ASP A 165 -5.07 10.00 -20.07
N ASP A 166 -4.68 9.16 -21.04
CA ASP A 166 -5.25 7.82 -21.23
C ASP A 166 -4.90 6.89 -20.08
N ARG A 167 -3.66 6.94 -19.58
CA ARG A 167 -3.23 6.18 -18.40
C ARG A 167 -3.94 6.63 -17.12
N ASP A 168 -4.17 7.93 -16.92
CA ASP A 168 -4.94 8.43 -15.77
C ASP A 168 -6.39 7.97 -15.80
N ARG A 169 -6.98 7.82 -16.99
CA ARG A 169 -8.35 7.29 -17.11
C ARG A 169 -8.46 5.85 -16.58
N LYS A 170 -7.38 5.05 -16.60
CA LYS A 170 -7.31 3.70 -16.01
C LYS A 170 -7.19 3.71 -14.47
N LEU A 171 -6.83 4.83 -13.85
CA LEU A 171 -6.72 4.96 -12.39
C LEU A 171 -8.07 5.29 -11.76
N ARG A 172 -8.55 4.44 -10.86
CA ARG A 172 -9.78 4.64 -10.09
C ARG A 172 -9.45 4.73 -8.60
N ILE A 173 -10.05 5.68 -7.90
CA ILE A 173 -9.74 5.95 -6.49
C ILE A 173 -11.05 6.11 -5.72
N PHE A 174 -11.13 5.40 -4.61
CA PHE A 174 -12.25 5.39 -3.69
C PHE A 174 -11.81 5.91 -2.33
N GLU A 175 -12.70 6.69 -1.71
CA GLU A 175 -12.44 7.28 -0.40
C GLU A 175 -12.55 6.25 0.73
N GLY A 176 -13.45 5.27 0.58
CA GLY A 176 -13.67 4.15 1.49
C GLY A 176 -13.21 2.82 0.91
N SER A 177 -13.62 1.74 1.55
CA SER A 177 -13.30 0.36 1.18
C SER A 177 -14.23 -0.22 0.11
N GLU A 178 -15.38 0.41 -0.12
CA GLU A 178 -16.39 -0.08 -1.06
C GLU A 178 -16.05 0.31 -2.50
N HIS A 179 -16.18 -0.65 -3.42
CA HIS A 179 -16.02 -0.45 -4.85
C HIS A 179 -17.09 -1.20 -5.66
N PRO A 180 -17.57 -0.65 -6.79
CA PRO A 180 -18.58 -1.28 -7.65
C PRO A 180 -18.06 -2.42 -8.54
N PHE A 181 -16.74 -2.68 -8.57
CA PHE A 181 -16.13 -3.63 -9.52
C PHE A 181 -16.10 -5.09 -9.04
N GLY A 182 -17.11 -5.52 -8.29
CA GLY A 182 -17.17 -6.89 -7.77
C GLY A 182 -17.20 -7.98 -8.84
N ASP A 183 -17.70 -7.66 -10.04
CA ASP A 183 -17.89 -8.62 -11.13
C ASP A 183 -16.60 -9.01 -11.86
N LYS A 184 -15.48 -8.33 -11.57
CA LYS A 184 -14.22 -8.49 -12.31
C LYS A 184 -13.19 -9.26 -11.48
N PRO A 185 -12.24 -9.95 -12.11
CA PRO A 185 -11.18 -10.66 -11.39
C PRO A 185 -10.21 -9.65 -10.76
N LEU A 186 -10.35 -9.40 -9.45
CA LEU A 186 -9.52 -8.46 -8.70
C LEU A 186 -8.28 -9.15 -8.13
N GLU A 187 -7.10 -8.65 -8.50
CA GLU A 187 -5.85 -9.07 -7.90
C GLU A 187 -5.38 -8.04 -6.86
N PRO A 188 -5.26 -8.40 -5.57
CA PRO A 188 -4.71 -7.50 -4.58
C PRO A 188 -3.22 -7.28 -4.82
N PHE A 189 -2.80 -6.02 -4.91
CA PHE A 189 -1.39 -5.66 -5.04
C PHE A 189 -0.76 -5.48 -3.66
N VAL A 190 0.25 -6.29 -3.36
CA VAL A 190 1.05 -6.17 -2.14
C VAL A 190 2.24 -5.26 -2.39
N MET A 191 2.40 -4.23 -1.56
CA MET A 191 3.55 -3.34 -1.61
C MET A 191 4.84 -4.14 -1.29
N PRO A 192 5.94 -3.96 -2.02
CA PRO A 192 7.20 -4.61 -1.68
C PRO A 192 7.64 -4.27 -0.24
N PRO A 193 8.18 -5.26 0.51
CA PRO A 193 8.52 -5.07 1.92
C PRO A 193 9.58 -3.99 2.08
N ARG A 194 9.37 -3.11 3.07
CA ARG A 194 10.24 -1.97 3.32
C ARG A 194 11.30 -2.33 4.35
N THR A 195 12.58 -2.26 3.98
CA THR A 195 13.67 -2.21 4.96
C THR A 195 13.71 -0.81 5.59
N VAL A 196 13.00 -0.62 6.69
CA VAL A 196 13.04 0.64 7.46
C VAL A 196 14.24 0.63 8.38
N ARG A 197 15.02 1.71 8.40
CA ARG A 197 15.92 1.97 9.53
C ARG A 197 15.05 2.39 10.71
N GLU A 198 14.84 1.47 11.66
CA GLU A 198 13.97 1.65 12.82
C GLU A 198 14.28 2.91 13.63
N MET A 199 15.56 3.28 13.74
CA MET A 199 15.98 4.47 14.47
C MET A 199 16.87 5.39 13.66
N ARG A 200 16.71 6.70 13.88
CA ARG A 200 17.65 7.72 13.40
C ARG A 200 19.00 7.49 14.12
N PRO A 201 20.15 7.56 13.43
CA PRO A 201 21.45 7.24 14.04
C PRO A 201 21.75 8.02 15.34
N ARG A 202 21.30 9.26 15.44
CA ARG A 202 21.44 10.09 16.66
C ARG A 202 20.61 9.56 17.83
N ALA A 203 19.36 9.18 17.59
CA ALA A 203 18.48 8.62 18.63
C ALA A 203 18.99 7.25 19.10
N ARG A 204 19.43 6.40 18.16
CA ARG A 204 20.07 5.11 18.47
C ARG A 204 21.32 5.30 19.34
N ARG A 205 22.19 6.25 18.99
CA ARG A 205 23.39 6.59 19.77
C ARG A 205 23.05 7.13 21.16
N ALA A 206 22.01 7.94 21.30
CA ALA A 206 21.55 8.45 22.59
C ALA A 206 21.02 7.32 23.49
N MET A 207 20.22 6.40 22.94
CA MET A 207 19.72 5.22 23.66
C MET A 207 20.87 4.32 24.12
N ILE A 208 21.83 4.01 23.24
CA ILE A 208 23.01 3.20 23.59
C ILE A 208 23.81 3.88 24.72
N ARG A 209 23.98 5.20 24.65
CA ARG A 209 24.65 5.96 25.73
C ARG A 209 23.86 5.94 27.04
N ALA A 210 22.54 6.03 26.97
CA ALA A 210 21.66 5.97 28.15
C ALA A 210 21.65 4.57 28.78
N GLN A 211 21.54 3.51 27.98
CA GLN A 211 21.64 2.11 28.41
C GLN A 211 22.99 1.84 29.06
N LYS A 212 24.09 2.20 28.39
CA LYS A 212 25.43 2.03 28.94
C LYS A 212 25.65 2.81 30.24
N LYS A 213 25.05 4.00 30.38
CA LYS A 213 25.09 4.79 31.61
C LYS A 213 24.27 4.15 32.74
N ALA A 214 23.12 3.54 32.42
CA ALA A 214 22.31 2.79 33.38
C ALA A 214 23.06 1.53 33.87
N GLU A 215 23.65 0.75 32.95
CA GLU A 215 24.48 -0.42 33.27
C GLU A 215 25.70 -0.05 34.15
N GLN A 216 26.35 1.08 33.89
CA GLN A 216 27.46 1.57 34.72
C GLN A 216 27.02 2.01 36.12
N ALA A 217 25.81 2.55 36.26
CA ALA A 217 25.26 2.91 37.56
C ALA A 217 24.91 1.68 38.40
N GLU A 218 24.43 0.61 37.77
CA GLU A 218 24.16 -0.69 38.43
C GLU A 218 25.47 -1.38 38.85
N ASN A 219 26.50 -1.38 37.99
CA ASN A 219 27.79 -1.99 38.31
C ASN A 219 28.64 -1.17 39.31
N GLY A 220 28.54 0.17 39.29
CA GLY A 220 29.24 1.06 40.23
C GLY A 220 28.70 1.01 41.67
N GLY A 221 27.49 0.45 41.87
CA GLY A 221 26.94 0.19 43.20
C GLY A 221 27.59 -0.99 43.94
N ALA A 222 28.33 -1.86 43.22
CA ALA A 222 28.96 -3.05 43.81
C ALA A 222 30.40 -2.83 44.32
N GLU A 223 31.10 -1.74 43.93
CA GLU A 223 32.54 -1.58 44.21
C GLU A 223 32.93 -0.56 45.32
N VAL A 224 31.99 0.11 46.00
CA VAL A 224 32.33 1.19 46.96
C VAL A 224 32.30 0.78 48.46
N LYS A 225 32.17 -0.51 48.81
CA LYS A 225 32.27 -0.99 50.21
C LYS A 225 33.47 -1.91 50.47
N LYS A 226 34.69 -1.40 50.38
CA LYS A 226 35.84 -1.89 51.18
C LYS A 226 36.73 -0.72 51.59
N GLY A 227 36.29 -0.01 52.63
CA GLY A 227 37.07 1.03 53.29
C GLY A 227 38.37 0.47 53.84
N LYS A 228 39.51 1.00 53.37
CA LYS A 228 40.82 0.74 53.95
C LYS A 228 41.07 1.80 55.04
N LYS A 229 40.66 1.49 56.28
CA LYS A 229 41.14 2.21 57.47
C LYS A 229 42.66 2.02 57.53
N ARG A 230 43.45 3.06 57.23
CA ARG A 230 44.84 3.15 57.66
C ARG A 230 44.85 4.09 58.86
N ALA A 231 45.15 3.52 60.03
CA ALA A 231 45.26 4.24 61.29
C ALA A 231 46.38 5.28 61.22
N PRO A 232 46.25 6.43 61.91
CA PRO A 232 47.35 7.37 62.08
C PRO A 232 48.36 6.78 63.07
N SER A 233 49.61 6.60 62.65
CA SER A 233 50.74 6.34 63.56
C SER A 233 51.13 7.65 64.24
N GLN A 234 50.92 7.74 65.55
CA GLN A 234 51.46 8.78 66.42
C GLN A 234 52.73 8.26 67.14
N VAL A 235 53.69 9.18 67.29
CA VAL A 235 54.92 9.20 68.13
C VAL A 235 56.00 8.17 67.82
#